data_AF-J6JY85-F1
#
_entry.id   AF-J6JY85-F1
#
_cell.length_a   1.000
_cell.length_b   1.000
_cell.length_c   1.000
_cell.angle_alpha   90.00
_cell.angle_beta   90.00
_cell.angle_gamma   90.00
#
_symmetry.space_group_name_H-M   'P 1'
#
loop_
_entity.id
_entity.type
_entity.pdbx_description
1 polymer ?
#
loop_
_entity_poly.entity_id
_entity_poly.type
_entity_poly.pdbx_seq_one_letter_code
_entity_poly.pdbx_strand_id
1 'polypeptide(L)' 'MMKRLYYSLIITIGYLIVSNLGNMVFGISKEFSWTTTLWESLFFFIFVFLLQNYRKK' A
#
# COMPACT_ATOMS: atom_id res chain seq x y z
N MET A 1 0.46 -19.45 -2.44
CA MET A 1 -0.09 -18.38 -1.58
C MET A 1 0.97 -17.59 -0.83
N MET A 2 1.85 -18.22 -0.04
CA MET A 2 2.84 -17.48 0.79
C MET A 2 3.76 -16.53 0.02
N LYS A 3 4.28 -16.93 -1.16
CA LYS A 3 5.06 -16.02 -2.01
C LYS A 3 4.27 -14.77 -2.43
N ARG A 4 3.02 -14.94 -2.85
CA ARG A 4 2.14 -13.82 -3.25
C ARG A 4 1.83 -12.90 -2.08
N LEU A 5 1.61 -13.47 -0.89
CA LEU A 5 1.41 -12.70 0.34
C LEU A 5 2.64 -11.82 0.64
N TYR A 6 3.83 -12.41 0.60
CA TYR A 6 5.10 -11.70 0.80
C TYR A 6 5.33 -10.58 -0.23
N TYR A 7 5.12 -10.86 -1.52
CA TYR A 7 5.24 -9.83 -2.56
C TYR A 7 4.20 -8.71 -2.41
N SER A 8 2.97 -9.04 -2.02
CA SER A 8 1.93 -8.04 -1.77
C SER A 8 2.30 -7.15 -0.59
N LEU A 9 2.86 -7.71 0.49
CA LEU A 9 3.38 -6.94 1.62
C LEU A 9 4.51 -6.00 1.21
N ILE A 10 5.49 -6.46 0.43
CA ILE A 10 6.59 -5.61 -0.06
C ILE A 10 6.04 -4.44 -0.87
N ILE A 11 5.10 -4.69 -1.79
CA ILE A 11 4.51 -3.65 -2.63
C ILE A 11 3.74 -2.64 -1.78
N THR A 12 2.99 -3.09 -0.77
CA THR A 12 2.30 -2.18 0.17
C THR A 12 3.26 -1.33 0.99
N ILE A 13 4.38 -1.89 1.46
CA ILE A 13 5.42 -1.13 2.16
C ILE A 13 6.02 -0.08 1.22
N GLY A 14 6.33 -0.46 -0.02
CA GLY A 14 6.83 0.47 -1.04
C GLY A 14 5.85 1.61 -1.32
N TYR A 15 4.55 1.29 -1.43
CA TYR A 15 3.49 2.28 -1.57
C TYR A 15 3.46 3.26 -0.40
N LEU A 16 3.52 2.78 0.85
CA LEU A 16 3.51 3.64 2.02
C LEU A 16 4.71 4.58 2.08
N ILE A 17 5.90 4.10 1.71
CA ILE A 17 7.09 4.95 1.65
C ILE A 17 6.89 6.06 0.62
N VAL A 18 6.48 5.69 -0.61
CA VAL A 18 6.31 6.65 -1.70
C VAL A 18 5.18 7.64 -1.43
N SER A 19 4.06 7.20 -0.85
CA SER A 19 2.93 8.08 -0.55
C SER A 19 3.27 9.10 0.54
N ASN A 20 3.96 8.67 1.60
CA ASN A 20 4.40 9.57 2.67
C ASN A 20 5.51 10.52 2.21
N LEU A 21 6.47 10.03 1.41
CA LEU A 21 7.53 10.87 0.85
C LEU A 21 6.95 11.91 -0.13
N GLY A 22 6.02 11.50 -0.99
CA GLY A 22 5.28 12.40 -1.87
C GLY A 22 4.50 13.44 -1.07
N ASN A 23 3.80 13.02 -0.02
CA ASN A 23 3.10 13.96 0.86
C ASN A 23 4.05 14.96 1.53
N MET A 24 5.24 14.52 1.95
CA MET A 24 6.26 15.39 2.55
C MET A 24 6.84 16.41 1.55
N VAL A 25 7.08 16.00 0.29
CA VAL A 25 7.65 16.87 -0.75
C VAL A 25 6.62 17.86 -1.29
N PHE A 26 5.37 17.42 -1.49
CA PHE A 26 4.33 18.21 -2.15
C PHE A 26 3.34 18.87 -1.18
N GLY A 27 3.35 18.52 0.10
CA GLY A 27 2.51 19.15 1.13
C GLY A 27 1.00 18.97 0.91
N ILE A 28 0.59 17.87 0.28
CA ILE A 28 -0.78 17.63 -0.20
C ILE A 28 -1.77 17.56 0.98
N SER A 29 -1.36 16.90 2.06
CA SER A 29 -2.16 16.71 3.27
C SER A 29 -1.61 17.56 4.41
N LYS A 30 -2.38 18.54 4.89
CA LYS A 30 -2.02 19.35 6.08
C LYS A 30 -2.04 18.56 7.39
N GLU A 31 -2.88 17.54 7.48
CA GLU A 31 -3.03 16.71 8.68
C GLU A 31 -2.78 15.25 8.35
N PHE A 32 -1.75 14.67 8.98
CA PHE A 32 -1.45 13.26 8.87
C PHE A 32 -2.32 12.46 9.85
N SER A 33 -3.21 11.63 9.31
CA SER A 33 -4.04 10.71 10.10
C SER A 33 -3.53 9.29 9.98
N TRP A 34 -3.08 8.72 11.10
CA TRP A 34 -2.67 7.32 11.20
C TRP A 34 -3.80 6.35 10.84
N THR A 35 -5.03 6.65 11.26
CA THR A 35 -6.19 5.81 10.99
C THR A 35 -6.47 5.73 9.49
N THR A 36 -6.44 6.86 8.79
CA THR A 36 -6.65 6.90 7.33
C THR A 36 -5.53 6.16 6.60
N THR A 37 -4.28 6.38 7.01
CA THR A 37 -3.11 5.71 6.42
C THR A 37 -3.17 4.19 6.60
N LEU A 38 -3.61 3.71 7.77
CA LEU A 38 -3.80 2.29 8.02
C LEU A 38 -4.88 1.70 7.12
N TRP A 39 -6.03 2.36 7.00
CA TRP A 39 -7.10 1.92 6.10
C TRP A 39 -6.65 1.89 4.64
N GLU A 40 -6.00 2.94 4.15
CA GLU A 40 -5.45 3.01 2.80
C GLU A 40 -4.46 1.88 2.55
N SER A 41 -3.54 1.63 3.48
CA SER A 41 -2.56 0.53 3.37
C SER A 41 -3.22 -0.85 3.32
N LEU A 42 -4.28 -1.06 4.11
CA LEU A 42 -5.04 -2.31 4.15
C LEU A 42 -5.79 -2.53 2.84
N PHE A 43 -6.53 -1.52 2.36
CA PHE A 43 -7.26 -1.61 1.08
C PHE A 43 -6.29 -1.83 -0.09
N PHE A 44 -5.18 -1.12 -0.11
CA PHE A 44 -4.15 -1.29 -1.13
C PHE A 44 -3.52 -2.69 -1.09
N PHE A 45 -3.21 -3.20 0.10
CA PHE A 45 -2.71 -4.57 0.27
C PHE A 45 -3.69 -5.62 -0.26
N ILE A 46 -4.97 -5.53 0.12
CA ILE A 46 -6.01 -6.45 -0.35
C ILE A 46 -6.10 -6.40 -1.87
N PHE A 47 -6.12 -5.20 -2.45
CA PHE A 47 -6.16 -5.02 -3.90
C PHE A 47 -4.98 -5.69 -4.61
N VAL A 48 -3.74 -5.42 -4.18
CA VAL A 48 -2.54 -6.01 -4.77
C VAL A 48 -2.53 -7.53 -4.60
N PHE A 49 -2.92 -8.02 -3.43
CA PHE A 49 -3.01 -9.45 -3.16
C PHE A 49 -4.02 -10.15 -4.06
N LEU A 50 -5.22 -9.59 -4.22
CA LEU A 50 -6.23 -10.13 -5.12
C LEU A 50 -5.77 -10.08 -6.58
N LEU A 51 -5.13 -8.99 -7.02
CA LEU A 51 -4.62 -8.83 -8.38
C LEU A 51 -3.53 -9.85 -8.71
N GLN A 52 -2.60 -10.09 -7.77
CA GLN A 52 -1.60 -11.15 -7.91
C GLN A 52 -2.22 -12.55 -7.94
N ASN A 53 -3.34 -12.75 -7.27
CA ASN A 53 -4.06 -14.03 -7.29
C ASN A 53 -4.90 -14.22 -8.56
N TYR A 54 -5.46 -13.13 -9.10
CA TYR A 54 -6.22 -13.12 -10.34
C TYR A 54 -5.36 -13.41 -11.56
N ARG A 55 -4.11 -12.92 -11.59
CA ARG A 55 -3.09 -13.39 -12.55
C ARG A 55 -2.74 -14.85 -12.26
N LYS A 56 -3.58 -15.78 -12.72
CA LYS A 56 -3.19 -17.17 -12.96
C LYS A 56 -2.13 -17.16 -14.07
N LYS A 57 -0.93 -17.66 -13.76
CA LYS A 57 -0.13 -18.34 -14.78
C LYS A 57 -0.77 -19.70 -14.98
#